data_AF-A0A6T7JQ78-F1
#
_entry.id   AF-A0A6T7JQ78-F1
#
_cell.length_a   1.000
_cell.length_b   1.000
_cell.length_c   1.000
_cell.angle_alpha   90.00
_cell.angle_beta   90.00
_cell.angle_gamma   90.00
#
_symmetry.space_group_name_H-M   'P 1'
#
loop_
_entity.id
_entity.type
_entity.pdbx_description
1 polymer ?
#
loop_
_entity_poly.entity_id
_entity_poly.type
_entity_poly.pdbx_seq_one_letter_code
_entity_poly.pdbx_strand_id
1 'polypeptide(L)'
;MAANLNDAFRSAANQIRQRPVNLTSNQEVCRLYRHSMKTLLAWCVDRDIFLDEAALLRERFDAERGASSSAVSRLLKEGKEELFKNTHPDPYCVPFMPGGSLFMRNPPPPLEVCFPDGNYPADAPTVTFNPDMSVSKVETGKSAVGTVLVDFTKKNME
;
A
#
# COMPACT_ATOMS: atom_id res chain seq x y z
N MET A 1 -33.80 18.45 8.51
CA MET A 1 -32.99 17.67 9.46
C MET A 1 -31.60 18.27 9.48
N ALA A 2 -31.18 18.85 10.61
CA ALA A 2 -29.86 19.47 10.72
C ALA A 2 -28.78 18.40 10.57
N ALA A 3 -27.90 18.54 9.57
CA ALA A 3 -26.73 17.68 9.44
C ALA A 3 -25.90 17.85 10.72
N ASN A 4 -25.68 16.74 11.44
CA ASN A 4 -24.88 16.75 12.66
C ASN A 4 -23.45 17.15 12.27
N LEU A 5 -22.77 17.97 13.07
CA LEU A 5 -21.43 18.48 12.74
C LEU A 5 -20.46 17.32 12.42
N ASN A 6 -20.64 16.18 13.10
CA ASN A 6 -19.91 14.93 12.85
C ASN A 6 -20.19 14.33 11.45
N ASP A 7 -21.42 14.43 10.94
CA ASP A 7 -21.78 13.96 9.60
C ASP A 7 -21.16 14.85 8.52
N ALA A 8 -21.07 16.16 8.77
CA ALA A 8 -20.36 17.10 7.91
C ALA A 8 -18.84 16.82 7.89
N PHE A 9 -18.22 16.54 9.05
CA PHE A 9 -16.81 16.14 9.11
C PHE A 9 -16.55 14.80 8.43
N ARG A 10 -17.43 13.80 8.62
CA ARG A 10 -17.33 12.50 7.95
C ARG A 10 -17.53 12.62 6.44
N SER A 11 -18.45 13.47 5.97
CA SER A 11 -18.67 13.68 4.53
C SER A 11 -17.48 14.39 3.88
N ALA A 12 -16.93 15.42 4.53
CA ALA A 12 -15.70 16.08 4.08
C ALA A 12 -14.50 15.10 4.07
N ALA A 13 -14.33 14.28 5.11
CA ALA A 13 -13.29 13.26 5.14
C ALA A 13 -13.47 12.20 4.03
N ASN A 14 -14.71 11.78 3.74
CA ASN A 14 -15.01 10.85 2.67
C ASN A 14 -14.75 11.43 1.27
N GLN A 15 -14.80 12.75 1.11
CA GLN A 15 -14.42 13.42 -0.15
C GLN A 15 -12.90 13.39 -0.38
N ILE A 16 -12.11 13.41 0.70
CA ILE A 16 -10.64 13.41 0.64
C ILE A 16 -10.08 11.99 0.59
N ARG A 17 -10.78 11.01 1.19
CA ARG A 17 -10.35 9.61 1.23
C ARG A 17 -10.34 9.01 -0.18
N GLN A 18 -9.23 8.40 -0.58
CA GLN A 18 -9.20 7.68 -1.87
C GLN A 18 -10.25 6.56 -1.87
N ARG A 19 -10.94 6.40 -3.00
CA ARG A 19 -11.91 5.33 -3.17
C ARG A 19 -11.17 3.99 -3.04
N PRO A 20 -11.56 3.09 -2.12
CA PRO A 20 -10.90 1.80 -2.01
C PRO A 20 -11.09 1.05 -3.33
N VAL A 21 -10.00 0.47 -3.84
CA VAL A 21 -10.06 -0.37 -5.05
C VAL A 21 -10.93 -1.57 -4.75
N ASN A 22 -11.98 -1.79 -5.55
CA ASN A 22 -12.77 -3.02 -5.48
C ASN A 22 -11.91 -4.18 -5.98
N LEU A 23 -11.53 -5.09 -5.08
CA LEU A 23 -10.68 -6.22 -5.39
C LEU A 23 -11.51 -7.45 -5.71
N THR A 24 -11.06 -8.22 -6.70
CA THR A 24 -11.57 -9.57 -6.90
C THR A 24 -11.03 -10.50 -5.81
N SER A 25 -11.73 -11.61 -5.51
CA SER A 25 -11.25 -12.57 -4.51
C SER A 25 -9.84 -13.08 -4.81
N ASN A 26 -9.50 -13.26 -6.09
CA ASN A 26 -8.14 -13.63 -6.51
C ASN A 26 -7.11 -12.54 -6.16
N GLN A 27 -7.44 -11.27 -6.36
CA GLN A 27 -6.56 -10.16 -5.97
C GLN A 27 -6.42 -10.06 -4.45
N GLU A 28 -7.48 -10.32 -3.69
CA GLU A 28 -7.41 -10.38 -2.22
C GLU A 28 -6.51 -11.51 -1.74
N VAL A 29 -6.64 -12.71 -2.31
CA VAL A 29 -5.77 -13.85 -1.98
C VAL A 29 -4.31 -13.55 -2.35
N CYS A 30 -4.06 -12.98 -3.53
CA CYS A 30 -2.70 -12.57 -3.93
C CYS A 30 -2.10 -11.54 -2.97
N ARG A 31 -2.90 -10.56 -2.53
CA ARG A 31 -2.47 -9.59 -1.53
C ARG A 31 -2.18 -10.29 -0.20
N LEU A 32 -3.08 -11.14 0.29
CA LEU A 32 -2.89 -11.88 1.53
C LEU A 32 -1.57 -12.67 1.49
N TYR A 33 -1.35 -13.49 0.46
CA TYR A 33 -0.12 -14.26 0.29
C TYR A 33 1.13 -13.37 0.31
N ARG A 34 1.11 -12.25 -0.42
CA ARG A 34 2.23 -11.30 -0.44
C ARG A 34 2.50 -10.69 0.94
N HIS A 35 1.47 -10.36 1.71
CA HIS A 35 1.64 -9.82 3.05
C HIS A 35 2.15 -10.90 4.01
N SER A 36 1.63 -12.12 3.94
CA SER A 36 2.12 -13.26 4.73
C SER A 36 3.60 -13.53 4.49
N MET A 37 4.06 -13.50 3.22
CA MET A 37 5.49 -13.65 2.90
C MET A 37 6.36 -12.52 3.45
N LYS A 38 5.87 -11.28 3.41
CA LYS A 38 6.59 -10.14 4.00
C LYS A 38 6.66 -10.24 5.53
N THR A 39 5.58 -10.64 6.18
CA THR A 39 5.54 -10.88 7.62
C THR A 39 6.51 -11.98 8.01
N LEU A 40 6.54 -13.08 7.25
CA LEU A 40 7.47 -14.18 7.45
C LEU A 40 8.92 -13.69 7.33
N LEU A 41 9.25 -12.91 6.30
CA LEU A 41 10.57 -12.31 6.12
C LEU A 41 10.95 -11.34 7.24
N ALA A 42 9.99 -10.62 7.82
CA ALA A 42 10.25 -9.72 8.94
C ALA A 42 10.61 -10.49 10.23
N TRP A 43 10.07 -11.68 10.44
CA TRP A 43 10.42 -12.56 11.56
C TRP A 43 11.70 -13.38 11.30
N CYS A 44 11.80 -13.97 10.11
CA CYS A 44 12.91 -14.83 9.72
C CYS A 44 14.04 -13.97 9.16
N VAL A 45 15.01 -13.66 10.03
CA VAL A 45 16.22 -12.92 9.66
C VAL A 45 17.10 -13.74 8.71
N ASP A 46 17.17 -15.06 8.92
CA ASP A 46 17.96 -15.98 8.10
C ASP A 46 17.18 -16.41 6.83
N ARG A 47 17.90 -16.52 5.71
CA ARG A 47 17.35 -16.91 4.42
C ARG A 47 17.01 -18.38 4.33
N ASP A 48 17.77 -19.27 4.96
CA ASP A 48 17.51 -20.71 4.82
C ASP A 48 16.20 -21.07 5.53
N ILE A 49 16.02 -20.57 6.76
CA ILE A 49 14.78 -20.70 7.53
C ILE A 49 13.61 -20.07 6.76
N PHE A 50 13.81 -18.88 6.19
CA PHE A 50 12.78 -18.22 5.39
C PHE A 50 12.34 -19.08 4.19
N LEU A 51 13.28 -19.74 3.50
CA LEU A 51 12.96 -20.54 2.32
C LEU A 51 12.13 -21.77 2.67
N ASP A 52 12.50 -22.47 3.75
CA ASP A 52 11.77 -23.65 4.23
C ASP A 52 10.34 -23.28 4.64
N GLU A 53 10.20 -22.25 5.47
CA GLU A 53 8.90 -21.77 5.95
C GLU A 53 8.05 -21.16 4.81
N ALA A 54 8.69 -20.51 3.83
CA ALA A 54 8.00 -19.99 2.66
C ALA A 54 7.46 -21.09 1.75
N ALA A 55 8.18 -22.21 1.62
CA ALA A 55 7.72 -23.38 0.90
C ALA A 55 6.49 -24.00 1.58
N LEU A 56 6.52 -24.16 2.90
CA LEU A 56 5.38 -24.64 3.69
C LEU A 56 4.16 -23.71 3.56
N LEU A 57 4.37 -22.40 3.63
CA LEU A 57 3.28 -21.45 3.42
C LEU A 57 2.70 -21.59 2.01
N ARG A 58 3.55 -21.74 0.98
CA ARG A 58 3.07 -21.90 -0.39
C ARG A 58 2.25 -23.18 -0.56
N GLU A 59 2.68 -24.28 0.03
CA GLU A 59 1.93 -25.55 0.02
C GLU A 59 0.54 -25.39 0.64
N ARG A 60 0.43 -24.69 1.78
CA ARG A 60 -0.88 -24.38 2.41
C ARG A 60 -1.83 -23.62 1.49
N PHE A 61 -1.32 -22.63 0.75
CA PHE A 61 -2.13 -21.87 -0.22
C PHE A 61 -2.51 -22.71 -1.44
N ASP A 62 -1.60 -23.59 -1.90
CA ASP A 62 -1.83 -24.43 -3.06
C ASP A 62 -2.81 -25.59 -2.77
N ALA A 63 -2.86 -26.08 -1.53
CA ALA A 63 -3.84 -27.08 -1.08
C ALA A 63 -5.29 -26.60 -1.19
N GLU A 64 -5.54 -25.31 -0.95
CA GLU A 64 -6.88 -24.70 -1.03
C GLU A 64 -7.15 -24.05 -2.40
N ARG A 65 -6.29 -24.31 -3.40
CA ARG A 65 -6.46 -23.77 -4.75
C ARG A 65 -7.71 -24.35 -5.40
N GLY A 66 -8.58 -23.48 -5.90
CA GLY A 66 -9.83 -23.88 -6.53
C GLY A 66 -10.98 -24.14 -5.56
N ALA A 67 -10.84 -23.70 -4.30
CA ALA A 67 -11.92 -23.72 -3.33
C ALA A 67 -13.19 -22.99 -3.83
N SER A 68 -14.36 -23.42 -3.35
CA SER A 68 -15.65 -22.83 -3.70
C SER A 68 -15.77 -21.38 -3.18
N SER A 69 -16.60 -20.57 -3.84
CA SER A 69 -16.76 -19.14 -3.49
C SER A 69 -17.13 -18.90 -2.01
N SER A 70 -17.95 -19.77 -1.42
CA SER A 70 -18.31 -19.70 0.01
C SER A 70 -17.13 -20.03 0.93
N ALA A 71 -16.30 -21.01 0.55
CA ALA A 71 -15.09 -21.37 1.29
C ALA A 71 -14.03 -20.26 1.21
N VAL A 72 -13.85 -19.62 0.03
CA VAL A 72 -12.86 -18.55 -0.16
C VAL A 72 -13.08 -17.38 0.80
N SER A 73 -14.32 -16.94 1.00
CA SER A 73 -14.62 -15.85 1.94
C SER A 73 -14.23 -16.19 3.38
N ARG A 74 -14.53 -17.43 3.81
CA ARG A 74 -14.14 -17.95 5.13
C ARG A 74 -12.61 -18.02 5.27
N LEU A 75 -11.93 -18.65 4.31
CA LEU A 75 -10.48 -18.83 4.32
C LEU A 75 -9.74 -17.48 4.29
N LEU A 76 -10.23 -16.51 3.51
CA LEU A 76 -9.68 -15.16 3.49
C LEU A 76 -9.81 -14.47 4.85
N LYS A 77 -10.94 -14.64 5.53
CA LYS A 77 -11.14 -14.09 6.87
C LYS A 77 -10.18 -14.72 7.88
N GLU A 78 -10.13 -16.04 7.92
CA GLU A 78 -9.22 -16.80 8.80
C GLU A 78 -7.75 -16.44 8.55
N GLY A 79 -7.33 -16.38 7.28
CA GLY A 79 -5.97 -16.01 6.91
C GLY A 79 -5.63 -14.55 7.24
N LYS A 80 -6.57 -13.61 7.11
CA LYS A 80 -6.39 -12.21 7.55
C LYS A 80 -6.25 -12.11 9.07
N GLU A 81 -7.01 -12.91 9.83
CA GLU A 81 -6.91 -12.96 11.29
C GLU A 81 -5.58 -13.58 11.75
N GLU A 82 -5.12 -14.66 11.12
CA GLU A 82 -3.81 -15.27 11.37
C GLU A 82 -2.68 -14.28 11.07
N LEU A 83 -2.74 -13.60 9.92
CA LEU A 83 -1.76 -12.57 9.55
C LEU A 83 -1.70 -11.44 10.58
N PHE A 84 -2.86 -10.97 11.05
CA PHE A 84 -2.93 -9.90 12.05
C PHE A 84 -2.28 -10.32 13.37
N LYS A 85 -2.59 -11.53 13.86
CA LYS A 85 -1.99 -12.08 15.09
C LYS A 85 -0.47 -12.20 15.00
N ASN A 86 0.04 -12.56 13.83
CA ASN A 86 1.47 -12.77 13.59
C ASN A 86 2.18 -11.53 13.04
N THR A 87 1.56 -10.35 13.07
CA THR A 87 2.17 -9.13 12.53
C THR A 87 3.40 -8.74 13.37
N HIS A 88 4.54 -8.54 12.70
CA HIS A 88 5.75 -8.09 13.36
C HIS A 88 5.59 -6.63 13.85
N PRO A 89 6.03 -6.28 15.08
CA PRO A 89 5.88 -4.92 15.61
C PRO A 89 6.62 -3.84 14.81
N ASP A 90 7.76 -4.18 14.21
CA ASP A 90 8.49 -3.28 13.29
C ASP A 90 8.82 -3.99 11.96
N PRO A 91 7.88 -4.04 11.01
CA PRO A 91 8.10 -4.77 9.76
C PRO A 91 9.14 -4.07 8.89
N TYR A 92 9.94 -4.86 8.16
CA TYR A 92 10.91 -4.32 7.20
C TYR A 92 10.22 -3.44 6.15
N CYS A 93 10.63 -2.18 6.07
CA CYS A 93 10.22 -1.24 5.03
C CYS A 93 11.39 -0.88 4.14
N VAL A 94 11.14 -0.78 2.84
CA VAL A 94 12.15 -0.36 1.86
C VAL A 94 12.54 1.09 2.18
N PRO A 95 13.84 1.45 2.20
CA PRO A 95 14.28 2.74 2.72
C PRO A 95 13.60 3.97 2.13
N PHE A 96 13.34 3.98 0.82
CA PHE A 96 12.76 5.13 0.11
C PHE A 96 11.22 5.10 0.04
N MET A 97 10.57 4.01 0.47
CA MET A 97 9.11 3.92 0.49
C MET A 97 8.54 4.62 1.73
N PRO A 98 7.24 4.98 1.74
CA PRO A 98 6.58 5.51 2.92
C PRO A 98 6.88 4.70 4.18
N GLY A 99 7.33 5.37 5.24
CA GLY A 99 7.72 4.73 6.51
C GLY A 99 9.11 4.08 6.52
N GLY A 100 9.88 4.19 5.43
CA GLY A 100 11.30 3.86 5.37
C GLY A 100 12.20 5.01 5.84
N SER A 101 13.47 4.70 6.13
CA SER A 101 14.42 5.66 6.72
C SER A 101 14.91 6.78 5.78
N LEU A 102 14.76 6.61 4.46
CA LEU A 102 15.15 7.58 3.43
C LEU A 102 13.92 8.24 2.76
N PHE A 103 12.72 7.97 3.27
CA PHE A 103 11.49 8.54 2.75
C PHE A 103 11.51 10.07 2.87
N MET A 104 11.26 10.76 1.76
CA MET A 104 11.28 12.24 1.69
C MET A 104 12.56 12.87 2.27
N ARG A 105 13.70 12.18 2.21
CA ARG A 105 14.97 12.75 2.70
C ARG A 105 15.43 13.92 1.83
N ASN A 106 15.35 13.76 0.51
CA ASN A 106 15.73 14.76 -0.49
C ASN A 106 14.64 14.86 -1.58
N PRO A 107 13.43 15.38 -1.28
CA PRO A 107 12.42 15.59 -2.30
C PRO A 107 12.92 16.66 -3.28
N PRO A 108 12.78 16.47 -4.61
CA PRO A 108 13.11 17.52 -5.55
C PRO A 108 12.17 18.72 -5.31
N PRO A 109 12.68 19.96 -5.29
CA PRO A 109 11.83 21.13 -5.22
C PRO A 109 10.86 21.18 -6.41
N PRO A 110 9.66 21.77 -6.26
CA PRO A 110 8.74 21.96 -7.37
C PRO A 110 9.42 22.73 -8.51
N LEU A 111 9.23 22.27 -9.75
CA LEU A 111 9.84 22.90 -10.93
C LEU A 111 9.40 24.36 -11.10
N GLU A 112 8.16 24.68 -10.75
CA GLU A 112 7.60 26.04 -10.76
C GLU A 112 8.39 27.01 -9.86
N VAL A 113 8.98 26.50 -8.76
CA VAL A 113 9.81 27.30 -7.85
C VAL A 113 11.22 27.47 -8.40
N CYS A 114 11.76 26.44 -9.08
CA CYS A 114 13.10 26.48 -9.65
C CYS A 114 13.18 27.29 -10.94
N PHE A 115 12.10 27.28 -11.74
CA PHE A 115 11.99 27.96 -13.02
C PHE A 115 10.69 28.79 -13.06
N PRO A 116 10.66 29.96 -12.38
CA PRO A 116 9.47 30.82 -12.31
C PRO A 116 8.99 31.30 -13.69
N ASP A 117 9.89 31.38 -14.66
CA ASP A 117 9.60 31.84 -16.02
C ASP A 117 8.86 30.78 -16.86
N GLY A 118 8.63 29.58 -16.33
CA GLY A 118 8.01 28.46 -17.05
C GLY A 118 8.89 27.82 -18.13
N ASN A 119 10.12 28.31 -18.31
CA ASN A 119 11.11 27.75 -19.22
C ASN A 119 11.82 26.56 -18.57
N TYR A 120 11.19 25.38 -18.66
CA TYR A 120 11.76 24.14 -18.13
C TYR A 120 12.87 23.59 -19.06
N PRO A 121 13.93 22.99 -18.50
CA PRO A 121 14.92 22.26 -19.27
C PRO A 121 14.30 21.14 -20.13
N ALA A 122 14.90 20.83 -21.28
CA ALA A 122 14.39 19.80 -22.20
C ALA A 122 14.43 18.37 -21.60
N ASP A 123 15.29 18.15 -20.61
CA ASP A 123 15.45 16.93 -19.83
C ASP A 123 14.52 16.86 -18.60
N ALA A 124 13.71 17.89 -18.34
CA ALA A 124 12.81 17.90 -17.20
C ALA A 124 11.73 16.79 -17.33
N PRO A 125 11.39 16.10 -16.22
CA PRO A 125 10.38 15.07 -16.25
C PRO A 125 9.02 15.67 -16.60
N THR A 126 8.43 15.24 -17.72
CA THR A 126 7.11 15.69 -18.17
C THR A 126 5.98 15.14 -17.31
N VAL A 127 6.26 14.10 -16.51
CA VAL A 127 5.26 13.45 -15.68
C VAL A 127 5.68 13.51 -14.21
N THR A 128 4.69 13.75 -13.37
CA THR A 128 4.81 13.69 -11.93
C THR A 128 4.91 12.24 -11.46
N PHE A 129 5.77 11.99 -10.48
CA PHE A 129 5.94 10.68 -9.87
C PHE A 129 5.36 10.68 -8.46
N ASN A 130 4.69 9.59 -8.10
CA ASN A 130 4.30 9.33 -6.73
C ASN A 130 5.52 8.93 -5.88
N PRO A 131 5.43 8.99 -4.55
CA PRO A 131 6.51 8.53 -3.67
C PRO A 131 6.87 7.04 -3.81
N ASP A 132 6.00 6.23 -4.43
CA ASP A 132 6.28 4.83 -4.79
C ASP A 132 6.91 4.67 -6.20
N MET A 133 7.41 5.78 -6.78
CA MET A 133 7.98 5.89 -8.12
C MET A 133 7.01 5.57 -9.27
N SER A 134 5.72 5.39 -8.98
CA SER A 134 4.71 5.22 -10.03
C SER A 134 4.36 6.55 -10.70
N VAL A 135 4.11 6.51 -12.01
CA VAL A 135 3.62 7.64 -12.78
C VAL A 135 2.27 8.10 -12.20
N SER A 136 2.17 9.35 -11.75
CA SER A 136 0.90 9.85 -11.21
C SER A 136 -0.01 10.23 -12.37
N LYS A 137 -1.04 9.41 -12.59
CA LYS A 137 -2.09 9.62 -13.58
C LYS A 137 -3.37 10.01 -12.85
N VAL A 138 -4.13 10.94 -13.44
CA VAL A 138 -5.41 11.41 -12.90
C VAL A 138 -6.40 10.25 -12.71
N GLU A 139 -6.41 9.29 -13.63
CA GLU A 139 -7.35 8.16 -13.64
C GLU A 139 -7.02 7.06 -12.61
N THR A 140 -5.76 6.92 -12.19
CA THR A 140 -5.33 5.77 -11.39
C THR A 140 -5.57 5.97 -9.89
N GLY A 141 -6.22 7.07 -9.48
CA GLY A 141 -6.46 7.42 -8.07
C GLY A 141 -5.21 7.80 -7.29
N LYS A 142 -4.02 7.45 -7.79
CA LYS A 142 -2.70 7.92 -7.34
C LYS A 142 -2.33 9.25 -8.00
N SER A 143 -3.30 10.16 -8.08
CA SER A 143 -3.06 11.48 -8.63
C SER A 143 -2.49 12.33 -7.50
N ALA A 144 -1.29 12.85 -7.69
CA ALA A 144 -0.74 13.94 -6.87
C ALA A 144 -1.46 15.28 -7.14
N VAL A 145 -2.63 15.27 -7.79
CA VAL A 145 -3.53 16.43 -7.84
C VAL A 145 -4.27 16.48 -6.50
N GLY A 146 -3.53 16.86 -5.44
CA GLY A 146 -3.99 16.89 -4.05
C GLY A 146 -2.92 16.45 -3.06
N THR A 147 -3.18 16.61 -1.76
CA THR A 147 -2.32 16.10 -0.69
C THR A 147 -2.44 14.58 -0.63
N VAL A 148 -1.41 13.86 -1.05
CA VAL A 148 -1.34 12.41 -0.78
C VAL A 148 -1.08 12.25 0.71
N LEU A 149 -2.10 11.84 1.44
CA LEU A 149 -2.05 11.67 2.89
C LEU A 149 -1.31 10.36 3.17
N VAL A 150 -0.02 10.49 3.49
CA VAL A 150 0.76 9.36 3.96
C VAL A 150 0.35 9.08 5.41
N ASP A 151 -0.33 7.96 5.64
CA ASP A 151 -0.59 7.53 7.01
C ASP A 151 0.72 6.97 7.59
N PHE A 152 1.45 7.83 8.31
CA PHE A 152 2.71 7.48 8.97
C PHE A 152 2.54 6.37 10.01
N THR A 153 1.34 6.19 10.56
CA THR A 153 1.02 5.13 11.53
C THR A 153 0.97 3.77 10.83
N LYS A 154 0.38 3.71 9.64
CA LYS A 154 0.28 2.47 8.86
C LYS A 154 1.44 2.27 7.88
N LYS A 155 2.34 3.26 7.76
CA LYS A 155 3.42 3.32 6.76
C LYS A 155 2.90 3.02 5.33
N ASN A 156 1.65 3.42 5.05
CA ASN A 156 0.95 3.14 3.82
C ASN A 156 0.41 4.43 3.21
N MET A 157 0.26 4.44 1.88
CA MET A 157 -0.44 5.49 1.15
C MET A 157 -1.94 5.18 1.23
N GLU A 158 -2.72 6.05 1.88
CA GLU A 158 -4.20 6.00 1.85
C GLU A 158 -4.79 7.11 0.97
#